data_AF-A0A3D4WH86-F1
#
_entry.id   AF-A0A3D4WH86-F1
#
_cell.length_a   1.000
_cell.length_b   1.000
_cell.length_c   1.000
_cell.angle_alpha   90.00
_cell.angle_beta   90.00
_cell.angle_gamma   90.00
#
_symmetry.space_group_name_H-M   'P 1'
#
loop_
_entity.id
_entity.type
_entity.pdbx_description
1 polymer ?
#
loop_
_entity_poly.entity_id
_entity_poly.type
_entity_poly.pdbx_seq_one_letter_code
_entity_poly.pdbx_strand_id
1 'polypeptide(L)'
;MTINYQYKNIQSPTKITLTDEQSAGHADHWSILTDDMSHDVPEWLQKMIEKAAMPKGLNNNVSAQDSCLLLSEDQPCHINQVLAMKNGKPECFINAYPCVDSPYGLNCKIERIIANDNSHDAVLRLRTADGSIIYAFDQLYTTNRHLYQRDTSYFVNFSAWAHEIKLSEQNEVIMVEDQEAIRYHRAFNDIVAANDGKVPDDLQEQIKEWKPETKEQMAPVEINLGHMCAYLFGDTLGQEDEAWCQGQVLGKQETVFNDKSIILFDVVVLREQDADPFVIRIGALNTPETASIKVHDYVQANVWLQAAIYKENQQSAAQQSKAS
;
A
#
# COMPACT_ATOMS: atom_id res chain seq x y z
N MET A 1 -4.64 49.33 -2.16
CA MET A 1 -4.78 47.90 -1.84
C MET A 1 -3.89 47.14 -2.80
N THR A 2 -2.80 46.56 -2.29
CA THR A 2 -1.84 45.79 -3.09
C THR A 2 -2.18 44.32 -2.88
N ILE A 3 -2.74 43.67 -3.90
CA ILE A 3 -3.01 42.23 -3.87
C ILE A 3 -1.66 41.54 -4.09
N ASN A 4 -1.04 41.09 -3.01
CA ASN A 4 0.15 40.24 -3.07
C ASN A 4 -0.27 38.85 -3.56
N TYR A 5 -0.20 38.62 -4.87
CA TYR A 5 -0.21 37.27 -5.41
C TYR A 5 1.11 36.59 -5.03
N GLN A 6 1.09 35.81 -3.95
CA GLN A 6 2.14 34.83 -3.70
C GLN A 6 1.98 33.72 -4.73
N TYR A 7 2.76 33.79 -5.81
CA TYR A 7 2.95 32.67 -6.73
C TYR A 7 3.62 31.53 -5.93
N LYS A 8 2.85 30.53 -5.50
CA LYS A 8 3.43 29.24 -5.12
C LYS A 8 3.86 28.56 -6.42
N ASN A 9 5.16 28.47 -6.65
CA ASN A 9 5.69 27.66 -7.74
C ASN A 9 5.45 26.18 -7.40
N ILE A 10 4.31 25.65 -7.86
CA ILE A 10 3.93 24.25 -7.64
C ILE A 10 4.81 23.40 -8.57
N GLN A 11 5.75 22.66 -7.99
CA GLN A 11 6.63 21.76 -8.72
C GLN A 11 6.04 20.35 -8.76
N SER A 12 6.33 19.58 -9.80
CA SER A 12 5.99 18.16 -9.85
C SER A 12 6.97 17.31 -9.03
N PRO A 13 6.56 16.12 -8.55
CA PRO A 13 7.48 15.15 -7.94
C PRO A 13 8.65 14.80 -8.88
N THR A 14 9.72 14.26 -8.31
CA THR A 14 10.86 13.82 -9.12
C THR A 14 10.44 12.61 -9.95
N LYS A 15 10.68 12.64 -11.27
CA LYS A 15 10.38 11.53 -12.17
C LYS A 15 11.66 10.80 -12.58
N ILE A 16 11.62 9.47 -12.49
CA ILE A 16 12.62 8.56 -13.07
C ILE A 16 11.92 7.87 -14.24
N THR A 17 12.48 8.01 -15.45
CA THR A 17 11.95 7.37 -16.65
C THR A 17 12.63 6.03 -16.87
N LEU A 18 11.84 4.97 -16.96
CA LEU A 18 12.29 3.63 -17.31
C LEU A 18 12.26 3.41 -18.83
N THR A 19 13.12 2.52 -19.30
CA THR A 19 13.00 1.94 -20.65
C THR A 19 12.01 0.76 -20.64
N ASP A 20 11.55 0.34 -21.80
CA ASP A 20 10.65 -0.82 -21.94
C ASP A 20 11.27 -2.11 -21.36
N GLU A 21 12.58 -2.27 -21.52
CA GLU A 21 13.34 -3.40 -20.95
C GLU A 21 13.36 -3.38 -19.42
N GLN A 22 13.31 -2.19 -18.79
CA GLN A 22 13.30 -2.01 -17.34
C GLN A 22 11.90 -2.12 -16.73
N SER A 23 10.86 -2.10 -17.55
CA SER A 23 9.46 -2.04 -17.11
C SER A 23 8.70 -3.35 -17.33
N ALA A 24 9.41 -4.37 -17.84
CA ALA A 24 8.84 -5.69 -18.05
C ALA A 24 8.42 -6.28 -16.69
N GLY A 25 7.14 -6.63 -16.54
CA GLY A 25 6.65 -7.35 -15.35
C GLY A 25 5.19 -7.05 -14.98
N HIS A 26 4.71 -5.80 -15.09
CA HIS A 26 3.37 -5.47 -14.57
C HIS A 26 2.23 -6.14 -15.33
N ALA A 27 2.40 -6.37 -16.64
CA ALA A 27 1.46 -7.18 -17.41
C ALA A 27 1.54 -8.68 -17.06
N ASP A 28 2.63 -9.16 -16.46
CA ASP A 28 2.75 -10.58 -16.09
C ASP A 28 1.89 -10.94 -14.86
N HIS A 29 1.39 -9.95 -14.12
CA HIS A 29 0.50 -10.18 -12.97
C HIS A 29 -0.86 -10.77 -13.32
N TRP A 30 -1.24 -10.84 -14.59
CA TRP A 30 -2.38 -11.66 -15.01
C TRP A 30 -2.22 -13.14 -14.62
N SER A 31 -0.98 -13.62 -14.49
CA SER A 31 -0.67 -14.97 -14.02
C SER A 31 -1.18 -15.27 -12.60
N ILE A 32 -1.42 -14.24 -11.78
CA ILE A 32 -2.08 -14.38 -10.47
C ILE A 32 -3.51 -14.92 -10.63
N LEU A 33 -4.16 -14.59 -11.74
CA LEU A 33 -5.58 -14.84 -11.97
C LEU A 33 -5.82 -15.99 -12.95
N THR A 34 -4.90 -16.28 -13.86
CA THR A 34 -5.07 -17.33 -14.87
C THR A 34 -3.76 -17.97 -15.31
N ASP A 35 -3.83 -19.27 -15.61
CA ASP A 35 -2.76 -20.03 -16.24
C ASP A 35 -2.76 -19.89 -17.79
N ASP A 36 -3.83 -19.38 -18.41
CA ASP A 36 -3.94 -19.17 -19.86
C ASP A 36 -4.22 -17.71 -20.21
N MET A 37 -3.22 -16.86 -19.95
CA MET A 37 -3.28 -15.43 -20.27
C MET A 37 -3.56 -15.14 -21.75
N SER A 38 -3.15 -16.05 -22.66
CA SER A 38 -3.29 -15.85 -24.10
C SER A 38 -4.73 -15.93 -24.59
N HIS A 39 -5.58 -16.64 -23.84
CA HIS A 39 -6.99 -16.80 -24.13
C HIS A 39 -7.87 -15.94 -23.23
N ASP A 40 -7.66 -16.01 -21.92
CA ASP A 40 -8.55 -15.43 -20.91
C ASP A 40 -8.50 -13.89 -20.93
N VAL A 41 -7.30 -13.30 -20.94
CA VAL A 41 -7.13 -11.84 -20.83
C VAL A 41 -7.77 -11.11 -22.00
N PRO A 42 -7.58 -11.50 -23.28
CA PRO A 42 -8.29 -10.89 -24.40
C PRO A 42 -9.83 -10.96 -24.26
N GLU A 43 -10.37 -12.08 -23.77
CA GLU A 43 -11.82 -12.22 -23.55
C GLU A 43 -12.31 -11.26 -22.46
N TRP A 44 -11.60 -11.16 -21.35
CA TRP A 44 -11.96 -10.26 -20.25
C TRP A 44 -11.89 -8.80 -20.67
N LEU A 45 -10.85 -8.41 -21.42
CA LEU A 45 -10.73 -7.06 -21.97
C LEU A 45 -11.89 -6.74 -22.92
N GLN A 46 -12.35 -7.71 -23.72
CA GLN A 46 -13.51 -7.51 -24.59
C GLN A 46 -14.80 -7.33 -23.77
N LYS A 47 -15.03 -8.14 -22.74
CA LYS A 47 -16.20 -8.03 -21.85
C LYS A 47 -16.21 -6.70 -21.08
N MET A 48 -15.05 -6.25 -20.63
CA MET A 48 -14.86 -5.00 -19.88
C MET A 48 -15.39 -3.78 -20.65
N ILE A 49 -15.17 -3.71 -21.97
CA ILE A 49 -15.55 -2.54 -22.80
C ILE A 49 -17.04 -2.21 -22.69
N GLU A 50 -17.90 -3.21 -22.48
CA GLU A 50 -19.35 -2.99 -22.37
C GLU A 50 -19.78 -2.28 -21.07
N LYS A 51 -18.95 -2.37 -20.02
CA LYS A 51 -19.21 -1.83 -18.68
C LYS A 51 -18.23 -0.73 -18.28
N ALA A 52 -17.20 -0.51 -19.08
CA ALA A 52 -16.14 0.43 -18.78
C ALA A 52 -16.64 1.86 -18.65
N ALA A 53 -16.09 2.56 -17.67
CA ALA A 53 -16.25 3.98 -17.44
C ALA A 53 -14.86 4.64 -17.31
N MET A 54 -14.83 5.97 -17.35
CA MET A 54 -13.62 6.70 -17.00
C MET A 54 -13.51 6.79 -15.48
N PRO A 55 -12.40 6.36 -14.87
CA PRO A 55 -12.25 6.41 -13.42
C PRO A 55 -12.15 7.85 -12.92
N LYS A 56 -12.63 8.10 -11.70
CA LYS A 56 -12.60 9.41 -11.05
C LYS A 56 -11.26 9.66 -10.37
N GLY A 57 -10.24 10.03 -11.12
CA GLY A 57 -8.93 10.41 -10.56
C GLY A 57 -8.96 11.73 -9.76
N LEU A 58 -7.83 12.43 -9.73
CA LEU A 58 -7.73 13.79 -9.18
C LEU A 58 -8.49 14.84 -10.01
N ASN A 59 -8.77 14.53 -11.28
CA ASN A 59 -9.63 15.31 -12.15
C ASN A 59 -10.64 14.38 -12.85
N ASN A 60 -11.86 14.88 -13.04
CA ASN A 60 -12.98 14.12 -13.60
C ASN A 60 -13.19 14.38 -15.10
N ASN A 61 -12.36 15.23 -15.71
CA ASN A 61 -12.53 15.66 -17.10
C ASN A 61 -11.36 15.15 -17.95
N VAL A 62 -11.66 14.31 -18.94
CA VAL A 62 -10.75 14.00 -20.05
C VAL A 62 -10.83 15.13 -21.07
N SER A 63 -9.68 15.70 -21.40
CA SER A 63 -9.53 16.74 -22.41
C SER A 63 -9.37 16.11 -23.79
N ALA A 64 -9.85 16.79 -24.83
CA ALA A 64 -9.57 16.40 -26.23
C ALA A 64 -8.07 16.44 -26.58
N GLN A 65 -7.24 17.03 -25.70
CA GLN A 65 -5.78 17.10 -25.82
C GLN A 65 -5.06 15.95 -25.10
N ASP A 66 -5.77 15.11 -24.35
CA ASP A 66 -5.15 13.99 -23.65
C ASP A 66 -4.66 12.96 -24.66
N SER A 67 -3.39 12.57 -24.52
CA SER A 67 -2.75 11.60 -25.42
C SER A 67 -3.20 10.17 -25.16
N CYS A 68 -3.78 9.89 -23.99
CA CYS A 68 -4.20 8.56 -23.57
C CYS A 68 -5.50 8.63 -22.76
N LEU A 69 -6.26 7.55 -22.79
CA LEU A 69 -7.51 7.34 -22.07
C LEU A 69 -7.34 6.14 -21.15
N LEU A 70 -7.77 6.28 -19.89
CA LEU A 70 -7.90 5.17 -18.94
C LEU A 70 -9.37 4.77 -18.86
N LEU A 71 -9.65 3.50 -19.13
CA LEU A 71 -10.93 2.85 -18.93
C LEU A 71 -10.83 1.94 -17.70
N SER A 72 -11.89 1.89 -16.91
CA SER A 72 -11.97 1.14 -15.65
C SER A 72 -13.40 0.63 -15.44
N GLU A 73 -13.59 -0.34 -14.53
CA GLU A 73 -14.91 -0.81 -14.12
C GLU A 73 -15.19 -0.46 -12.66
N ASP A 74 -16.46 -0.36 -12.29
CA ASP A 74 -16.90 -0.05 -10.93
C ASP A 74 -17.16 -1.33 -10.14
N GLN A 75 -16.12 -2.15 -9.96
CA GLN A 75 -16.16 -3.42 -9.21
C GLN A 75 -14.95 -3.55 -8.28
N PRO A 76 -15.08 -4.17 -7.09
CA PRO A 76 -13.98 -4.28 -6.13
C PRO A 76 -12.71 -4.92 -6.68
N CYS A 77 -12.86 -5.85 -7.62
CA CYS A 77 -11.78 -6.31 -8.47
C CYS A 77 -12.18 -5.97 -9.91
N HIS A 78 -11.31 -5.28 -10.64
CA HIS A 78 -11.64 -4.77 -11.97
C HIS A 78 -10.40 -4.73 -12.85
N ILE A 79 -10.61 -4.44 -14.14
CA ILE A 79 -9.53 -4.20 -15.08
C ILE A 79 -9.37 -2.69 -15.26
N ASN A 80 -8.13 -2.23 -15.38
CA ASN A 80 -7.82 -0.92 -15.93
C ASN A 80 -7.18 -1.11 -17.30
N GLN A 81 -7.66 -0.37 -18.30
CA GLN A 81 -7.18 -0.43 -19.68
C GLN A 81 -6.78 0.95 -20.18
N VAL A 82 -5.56 1.05 -20.71
CA VAL A 82 -4.98 2.27 -21.27
C VAL A 82 -5.02 2.21 -22.80
N LEU A 83 -5.60 3.24 -23.41
CA LEU A 83 -5.69 3.41 -24.86
C LEU A 83 -4.99 4.70 -25.28
N ALA A 84 -4.23 4.66 -26.36
CA ALA A 84 -3.72 5.85 -27.03
C ALA A 84 -4.88 6.62 -27.67
N MET A 85 -4.84 7.95 -27.60
CA MET A 85 -5.85 8.85 -28.15
C MET A 85 -5.26 9.73 -29.23
N LYS A 86 -5.99 9.86 -30.35
CA LYS A 86 -5.65 10.76 -31.45
C LYS A 86 -6.89 11.48 -31.94
N ASN A 87 -6.85 12.82 -31.90
CA ASN A 87 -7.98 13.68 -32.26
C ASN A 87 -9.27 13.31 -31.51
N GLY A 88 -9.17 13.00 -30.21
CA GLY A 88 -10.30 12.65 -29.35
C GLY A 88 -10.90 11.27 -29.59
N LYS A 89 -10.21 10.38 -30.32
CA LYS A 89 -10.63 8.99 -30.56
C LYS A 89 -9.55 8.00 -30.13
N PRO A 90 -9.92 6.84 -29.56
CA PRO A 90 -8.97 5.75 -29.32
C PRO A 90 -8.31 5.31 -30.64
N GLU A 91 -6.99 5.21 -30.65
CA GLU A 91 -6.19 4.77 -31.81
C GLU A 91 -5.68 3.34 -31.62
N CYS A 92 -5.05 3.04 -30.48
CA CYS A 92 -4.53 1.70 -30.20
C CYS A 92 -4.50 1.39 -28.70
N PHE A 93 -4.46 0.10 -28.39
CA PHE A 93 -4.21 -0.40 -27.04
C PHE A 93 -2.76 -0.11 -26.61
N ILE A 94 -2.56 0.28 -25.35
CA ILE A 94 -1.24 0.49 -24.74
C ILE A 94 -0.97 -0.59 -23.70
N ASN A 95 -1.79 -0.66 -22.66
CA ASN A 95 -1.61 -1.59 -21.54
C ASN A 95 -2.95 -1.92 -20.88
N ALA A 96 -3.01 -3.02 -20.13
CA ALA A 96 -4.07 -3.30 -19.19
C ALA A 96 -3.58 -4.17 -18.04
N TYR A 97 -4.19 -3.97 -16.87
CA TYR A 97 -3.79 -4.65 -15.64
C TYR A 97 -5.00 -4.86 -14.70
N PRO A 98 -4.97 -5.92 -13.87
CA PRO A 98 -5.99 -6.15 -12.87
C PRO A 98 -5.77 -5.23 -11.66
N CYS A 99 -6.85 -4.77 -11.06
CA CYS A 99 -6.84 -3.87 -9.90
C CYS A 99 -7.75 -4.40 -8.80
N VAL A 100 -7.40 -4.05 -7.56
CA VAL A 100 -8.27 -4.19 -6.40
C VAL A 100 -8.58 -2.80 -5.85
N ASP A 101 -9.84 -2.51 -5.57
CA ASP A 101 -10.25 -1.29 -4.87
C ASP A 101 -10.16 -1.47 -3.37
N SER A 102 -9.60 -0.48 -2.68
CA SER A 102 -9.51 -0.44 -1.22
C SER A 102 -10.13 0.82 -0.64
N PRO A 103 -10.95 0.71 0.42
CA PRO A 103 -11.39 1.87 1.18
C PRO A 103 -10.32 2.37 2.16
N TYR A 104 -9.25 1.60 2.38
CA TYR A 104 -8.20 1.89 3.34
C TYR A 104 -7.06 2.64 2.67
N GLY A 105 -6.46 3.57 3.40
CA GLY A 105 -5.41 4.42 2.89
C GLY A 105 -4.71 5.24 3.96
N LEU A 106 -3.61 5.88 3.57
CA LEU A 106 -2.83 6.77 4.43
C LEU A 106 -2.58 8.10 3.72
N ASN A 107 -2.32 9.13 4.51
CA ASN A 107 -1.82 10.39 3.99
C ASN A 107 -0.33 10.28 3.66
N CYS A 108 -0.01 10.38 2.37
CA CYS A 108 1.35 10.23 1.85
C CYS A 108 1.73 11.42 0.96
N LYS A 109 3.02 11.75 0.96
CA LYS A 109 3.63 12.61 -0.06
C LYS A 109 4.28 11.74 -1.13
N ILE A 110 4.11 12.13 -2.39
CA ILE A 110 4.79 11.48 -3.52
C ILE A 110 6.20 12.09 -3.63
N GLU A 111 7.22 11.32 -3.24
CA GLU A 111 8.61 11.78 -3.34
C GLU A 111 9.18 11.56 -4.74
N ARG A 112 8.87 10.39 -5.33
CA ARG A 112 9.30 10.04 -6.68
C ARG A 112 8.22 9.27 -7.43
N ILE A 113 8.25 9.41 -8.75
CA ILE A 113 7.46 8.64 -9.70
C ILE A 113 8.46 7.90 -10.58
N ILE A 114 8.44 6.58 -10.55
CA ILE A 114 9.29 5.71 -11.39
C ILE A 114 8.37 5.17 -12.47
N ALA A 115 8.50 5.66 -13.70
CA ALA A 115 7.47 5.45 -14.72
C ALA A 115 8.06 5.11 -16.09
N ASN A 116 7.29 4.33 -16.84
CA ASN A 116 7.48 4.15 -18.27
C ASN A 116 6.39 4.93 -19.02
N ASP A 117 6.83 5.88 -19.84
CA ASP A 117 5.90 6.72 -20.61
C ASP A 117 5.27 6.01 -21.81
N ASN A 118 5.89 4.94 -22.32
CA ASN A 118 5.36 4.14 -23.42
C ASN A 118 4.25 3.21 -22.92
N SER A 119 4.49 2.46 -21.84
CA SER A 119 3.52 1.49 -21.30
C SER A 119 2.51 2.12 -20.33
N HIS A 120 2.75 3.37 -19.91
CA HIS A 120 1.91 4.07 -18.93
C HIS A 120 1.85 3.40 -17.55
N ASP A 121 2.93 2.72 -17.18
CA ASP A 121 3.12 2.15 -15.85
C ASP A 121 3.88 3.12 -14.96
N ALA A 122 3.54 3.13 -13.68
CA ALA A 122 4.27 3.91 -12.69
C ALA A 122 4.23 3.29 -11.31
N VAL A 123 5.39 3.24 -10.67
CA VAL A 123 5.55 2.97 -9.24
C VAL A 123 5.75 4.31 -8.51
N LEU A 124 4.91 4.57 -7.51
CA LEU A 124 5.04 5.72 -6.65
C LEU A 124 5.91 5.38 -5.47
N ARG A 125 6.93 6.20 -5.22
CA ARG A 125 7.64 6.21 -3.95
C ARG A 125 6.97 7.22 -3.01
N LEU A 126 6.23 6.69 -2.07
CA LEU A 126 5.41 7.42 -1.11
C LEU A 126 6.12 7.54 0.24
N ARG A 127 5.93 8.68 0.89
CA ARG A 127 6.35 8.88 2.30
C ARG A 127 5.15 9.29 3.14
N THR A 128 4.90 8.55 4.20
CA THR A 128 3.90 8.83 5.24
C THR A 128 4.41 9.90 6.22
N ALA A 129 3.52 10.43 7.07
CA ALA A 129 3.86 11.48 8.04
C ALA A 129 4.90 11.04 9.10
N ASP A 130 4.86 9.77 9.50
CA ASP A 130 5.81 9.13 10.43
C ASP A 130 7.18 8.80 9.77
N GLY A 131 7.31 9.02 8.46
CA GLY A 131 8.54 8.82 7.71
C GLY A 131 8.68 7.47 7.01
N SER A 132 7.72 6.55 7.19
CA SER A 132 7.69 5.26 6.49
C SER A 132 7.69 5.43 4.97
N ILE A 133 8.37 4.52 4.27
CA ILE A 133 8.48 4.52 2.81
C ILE A 133 7.66 3.37 2.25
N ILE A 134 6.82 3.69 1.27
CA ILE A 134 5.97 2.73 0.59
C ILE A 134 6.19 2.87 -0.91
N TYR A 135 6.33 1.75 -1.59
CA TYR A 135 6.36 1.66 -3.06
C TYR A 135 5.10 0.93 -3.53
N ALA A 136 4.36 1.54 -4.44
CA ALA A 136 3.10 0.97 -4.92
C ALA A 136 2.83 1.37 -6.37
N PHE A 137 2.28 0.44 -7.14
CA PHE A 137 1.81 0.66 -8.50
C PHE A 137 0.65 1.65 -8.53
N ASP A 138 0.76 2.71 -9.32
CA ASP A 138 -0.30 3.71 -9.45
C ASP A 138 -1.36 3.29 -10.47
N GLN A 139 -2.47 2.75 -9.95
CA GLN A 139 -3.61 2.31 -10.77
C GLN A 139 -4.20 3.45 -11.63
N LEU A 140 -3.99 4.71 -11.23
CA LEU A 140 -4.58 5.89 -11.85
C LEU A 140 -3.53 6.81 -12.49
N TYR A 141 -2.30 6.33 -12.71
CA TYR A 141 -1.19 7.13 -13.25
C TYR A 141 -1.57 7.84 -14.55
N THR A 142 -2.19 7.12 -15.48
CA THR A 142 -2.64 7.68 -16.75
C THR A 142 -3.54 8.90 -16.55
N THR A 143 -4.44 8.88 -15.58
CA THR A 143 -5.35 10.00 -15.32
C THR A 143 -4.69 11.11 -14.48
N ASN A 144 -3.82 10.73 -13.55
CA ASN A 144 -3.35 11.63 -12.49
C ASN A 144 -1.97 12.25 -12.73
N ARG A 145 -1.14 11.69 -13.62
CA ARG A 145 0.29 12.03 -13.76
C ARG A 145 0.62 13.53 -13.85
N HIS A 146 -0.23 14.32 -14.51
CA HIS A 146 -0.04 15.77 -14.70
C HIS A 146 -0.53 16.61 -13.51
N LEU A 147 -1.22 15.99 -12.55
CA LEU A 147 -1.85 16.63 -11.40
C LEU A 147 -1.05 16.42 -10.11
N TYR A 148 -0.05 15.54 -10.13
CA TYR A 148 0.80 15.31 -8.99
C TYR A 148 1.71 16.50 -8.71
N GLN A 149 1.71 16.90 -7.44
CA GLN A 149 2.43 18.05 -6.94
C GLN A 149 3.37 17.59 -5.84
N ARG A 150 4.60 18.12 -5.90
CA ARG A 150 5.61 17.97 -4.87
C ARG A 150 5.12 18.62 -3.58
N ASP A 151 5.51 18.03 -2.45
CA ASP A 151 5.19 18.49 -1.09
C ASP A 151 3.68 18.52 -0.74
N THR A 152 2.83 18.04 -1.63
CA THR A 152 1.40 17.85 -1.37
C THR A 152 1.18 16.49 -0.72
N SER A 153 0.41 16.49 0.38
CA SER A 153 -0.08 15.27 1.00
C SER A 153 -1.35 14.82 0.29
N TYR A 154 -1.39 13.57 -0.13
CA TYR A 154 -2.54 12.92 -0.74
C TYR A 154 -3.00 11.80 0.18
N PHE A 155 -4.32 11.64 0.33
CA PHE A 155 -4.86 10.37 0.83
C PHE A 155 -4.73 9.33 -0.29
N VAL A 156 -3.93 8.30 -0.04
CA VAL A 156 -3.62 7.22 -0.98
C VAL A 156 -4.29 5.95 -0.49
N ASN A 157 -5.17 5.38 -1.30
CA ASN A 157 -5.81 4.10 -1.02
C ASN A 157 -4.86 2.96 -1.42
N PHE A 158 -4.70 1.97 -0.55
CA PHE A 158 -3.78 0.86 -0.75
C PHE A 158 -4.49 -0.48 -0.86
N SER A 159 -4.17 -1.20 -1.92
CA SER A 159 -4.67 -2.53 -2.22
C SER A 159 -3.57 -3.37 -2.84
N ALA A 160 -3.76 -4.68 -2.97
CA ALA A 160 -2.78 -5.52 -3.61
C ALA A 160 -3.40 -6.79 -4.20
N TRP A 161 -2.72 -7.38 -5.17
CA TRP A 161 -2.93 -8.77 -5.56
C TRP A 161 -1.91 -9.67 -4.88
N ALA A 162 -2.35 -10.76 -4.25
CA ALA A 162 -1.43 -11.75 -3.67
C ALA A 162 -1.00 -12.76 -4.73
N HIS A 163 0.32 -12.86 -4.94
CA HIS A 163 0.93 -14.04 -5.57
C HIS A 163 0.78 -15.27 -4.67
N GLU A 164 0.93 -15.05 -3.37
CA GLU A 164 0.74 -16.06 -2.32
C GLU A 164 0.27 -15.34 -1.05
N ILE A 165 -0.69 -15.92 -0.33
CA ILE A 165 -1.05 -15.53 1.03
C ILE A 165 -1.30 -16.79 1.87
N LYS A 166 -0.69 -16.86 3.04
CA LYS A 166 -0.82 -17.98 3.98
C LYS A 166 -0.76 -17.52 5.42
N LEU A 167 -1.18 -18.38 6.33
CA LEU A 167 -0.99 -18.17 7.77
C LEU A 167 0.51 -18.00 8.08
N SER A 168 0.84 -17.02 8.91
CA SER A 168 2.20 -16.83 9.41
C SER A 168 2.60 -18.00 10.32
N GLU A 169 3.89 -18.32 10.35
CA GLU A 169 4.46 -19.34 11.22
C GLU A 169 4.41 -18.88 12.69
N GLN A 170 3.38 -19.33 13.41
CA GLN A 170 3.11 -18.89 14.80
C GLN A 170 4.14 -19.40 15.83
N ASN A 171 4.96 -20.36 15.44
CA ASN A 171 5.98 -20.96 16.31
C ASN A 171 7.35 -20.29 16.17
N GLU A 172 7.48 -19.28 15.30
CA GLU A 172 8.73 -18.55 15.17
C GLU A 172 8.87 -17.53 16.30
N VAL A 173 9.80 -17.83 17.21
CA VAL A 173 9.97 -17.10 18.46
C VAL A 173 11.44 -16.71 18.64
N ILE A 174 11.68 -15.45 18.94
CA ILE A 174 12.97 -14.98 19.44
C ILE A 174 12.89 -14.91 20.96
N MET A 175 13.79 -15.62 21.63
CA MET A 175 13.97 -15.53 23.07
C MET A 175 15.11 -14.56 23.40
N VAL A 176 14.78 -13.46 24.07
CA VAL A 176 15.79 -12.58 24.65
C VAL A 176 16.11 -13.10 26.04
N GLU A 177 17.28 -13.72 26.19
CA GLU A 177 17.74 -14.33 27.45
C GLU A 177 18.82 -13.51 28.16
N ASP A 178 19.34 -12.46 27.52
CA ASP A 178 20.35 -11.58 28.10
C ASP A 178 19.79 -10.85 29.33
N GLN A 179 20.25 -11.28 30.50
CA GLN A 179 19.82 -10.78 31.80
C GLN A 179 20.12 -9.30 31.99
N GLU A 180 21.18 -8.75 31.38
CA GLU A 180 21.48 -7.33 31.48
C GLU A 180 20.50 -6.49 30.67
N ALA A 181 20.23 -6.92 29.43
CA ALA A 181 19.24 -6.28 28.55
C ALA A 181 17.82 -6.36 29.13
N ILE A 182 17.42 -7.53 29.67
CA ILE A 182 16.14 -7.71 30.35
C ILE A 182 16.04 -6.78 31.56
N ARG A 183 17.05 -6.76 32.43
CA ARG A 183 17.07 -5.88 33.61
C ARG A 183 16.94 -4.43 33.21
N TYR A 184 17.70 -4.00 32.20
CA TYR A 184 17.69 -2.62 31.72
C TYR A 184 16.31 -2.23 31.18
N HIS A 185 15.72 -3.05 30.32
CA HIS A 185 14.42 -2.77 29.72
C HIS A 185 13.29 -2.72 30.77
N ARG A 186 13.30 -3.65 31.74
CA ARG A 186 12.34 -3.65 32.85
C ARG A 186 12.50 -2.43 33.74
N ALA A 187 13.73 -2.12 34.15
CA ALA A 187 14.04 -0.91 34.92
C ALA A 187 13.56 0.34 34.21
N PHE A 188 13.87 0.48 32.92
CA PHE A 188 13.45 1.60 32.10
C PHE A 188 11.92 1.74 32.08
N ASN A 189 11.19 0.66 31.77
CA ASN A 189 9.74 0.69 31.70
C ASN A 189 9.09 1.04 33.04
N ASP A 190 9.57 0.45 34.14
CA ASP A 190 9.03 0.72 35.49
C ASP A 190 9.26 2.18 35.90
N ILE A 191 10.46 2.72 35.64
CA ILE A 191 10.80 4.12 35.93
C ILE A 191 9.94 5.06 35.09
N VAL A 192 9.83 4.82 33.77
CA VAL A 192 9.03 5.66 32.88
C VAL A 192 7.55 5.59 33.25
N ALA A 193 7.02 4.41 33.58
CA ALA A 193 5.65 4.23 34.04
C ALA A 193 5.37 4.97 35.36
N ALA A 194 6.32 4.93 36.31
CA ALA A 194 6.22 5.66 37.58
C ALA A 194 6.29 7.19 37.40
N ASN A 195 6.78 7.68 36.26
CA ASN A 195 6.90 9.10 35.91
C ASN A 195 5.87 9.54 34.84
N ASP A 196 4.71 8.88 34.77
CA ASP A 196 3.63 9.19 33.83
C ASP A 196 4.08 9.22 32.36
N GLY A 197 4.97 8.30 31.98
CA GLY A 197 5.51 8.21 30.62
C GLY A 197 6.64 9.18 30.30
N LYS A 198 7.09 10.01 31.26
CA LYS A 198 8.19 10.95 31.06
C LYS A 198 9.52 10.31 31.46
N VAL A 199 10.54 10.53 30.63
CA VAL A 199 11.91 10.10 30.92
C VAL A 199 12.56 11.09 31.90
N PRO A 200 12.94 10.68 33.12
CA PRO A 200 13.59 11.57 34.09
C PRO A 200 15.05 11.84 33.72
N ASP A 201 15.59 12.99 34.13
CA ASP A 201 16.95 13.45 33.79
C ASP A 201 18.05 12.53 34.38
N ASP A 202 17.77 11.88 35.51
CA ASP A 202 18.64 10.96 36.24
C ASP A 202 18.37 9.47 35.92
N LEU A 203 17.70 9.18 34.79
CA LEU A 203 17.32 7.83 34.36
C LEU A 203 18.43 6.78 34.55
N GLN A 204 19.67 7.10 34.16
CA GLN A 204 20.76 6.12 34.22
C GLN A 204 21.21 5.80 35.65
N GLU A 205 21.04 6.72 36.60
CA GLU A 205 21.29 6.46 38.02
C GLU A 205 20.17 5.59 38.57
N GLN A 206 18.91 5.93 38.27
CA GLN A 206 17.75 5.13 38.68
C GLN A 206 17.79 3.70 38.12
N ILE A 207 18.18 3.50 36.85
CA ILE A 207 18.36 2.16 36.25
C ILE A 207 19.47 1.36 36.97
N LYS A 208 20.54 2.01 37.43
CA LYS A 208 21.59 1.32 38.20
C LYS A 208 21.10 0.87 39.57
N GLU A 209 20.27 1.68 40.22
CA GLU A 209 19.71 1.39 41.54
C GLU A 209 18.51 0.42 41.49
N TRP A 210 17.80 0.38 40.36
CA TRP A 210 16.65 -0.49 40.17
C TRP A 210 17.00 -1.97 40.33
N LYS A 211 16.13 -2.68 41.05
CA LYS A 211 16.22 -4.12 41.29
C LYS A 211 14.85 -4.75 41.05
N PRO A 212 14.81 -5.98 40.49
CA PRO A 212 13.56 -6.71 40.37
C PRO A 212 13.03 -7.04 41.77
N GLU A 213 11.73 -6.86 41.95
CA GLU A 213 10.97 -7.28 43.13
C GLU A 213 10.77 -8.79 43.17
N THR A 214 10.64 -9.42 41.99
CA THR A 214 10.41 -10.86 41.85
C THR A 214 11.37 -11.51 40.86
N LYS A 215 11.57 -12.83 40.96
CA LYS A 215 12.42 -13.57 40.01
C LYS A 215 11.79 -13.62 38.62
N GLU A 216 10.47 -13.59 38.57
CA GLU A 216 9.67 -13.65 37.35
C GLU A 216 9.86 -12.41 36.48
N GLN A 217 10.19 -11.24 37.07
CA GLN A 217 10.53 -10.03 36.31
C GLN A 217 11.81 -10.17 35.46
N MET A 218 12.65 -11.14 35.80
CA MET A 218 13.89 -11.48 35.08
C MET A 218 13.72 -12.65 34.11
N ALA A 219 12.49 -13.15 33.93
CA ALA A 219 12.22 -14.19 32.94
C ALA A 219 12.56 -13.71 31.52
N PRO A 220 13.04 -14.60 30.64
CA PRO A 220 13.28 -14.28 29.24
C PRO A 220 12.09 -13.61 28.58
N VAL A 221 12.36 -12.67 27.67
CA VAL A 221 11.31 -12.02 26.88
C VAL A 221 11.11 -12.83 25.60
N GLU A 222 9.90 -13.35 25.45
CA GLU A 222 9.47 -14.05 24.25
C GLU A 222 8.91 -13.05 23.23
N ILE A 223 9.51 -12.99 22.05
CA ILE A 223 9.01 -12.21 20.91
C ILE A 223 8.50 -13.21 19.87
N ASN A 224 7.19 -13.29 19.72
CA ASN A 224 6.55 -14.10 18.69
C ASN A 224 6.57 -13.34 17.36
N LEU A 225 7.42 -13.79 16.43
CA LEU A 225 7.54 -13.19 15.10
C LEU A 225 6.30 -13.47 14.24
N GLY A 226 5.58 -14.56 14.50
CA GLY A 226 4.33 -14.88 13.81
C GLY A 226 3.19 -13.89 14.07
N HIS A 227 3.30 -13.04 15.10
CA HIS A 227 2.37 -11.93 15.39
C HIS A 227 2.90 -10.55 14.96
N MET A 228 4.00 -10.50 14.22
CA MET A 228 4.59 -9.24 13.74
C MET A 228 3.79 -8.68 12.57
N CYS A 229 3.68 -7.35 12.52
CA CYS A 229 3.26 -6.61 11.33
C CYS A 229 4.52 -6.05 10.65
N ALA A 230 4.75 -6.40 9.39
CA ALA A 230 5.91 -5.97 8.62
C ALA A 230 5.59 -5.73 7.14
N TYR A 231 6.34 -4.83 6.52
CA TYR A 231 6.29 -4.54 5.09
C TYR A 231 7.72 -4.39 4.56
N LEU A 232 8.04 -5.12 3.49
CA LEU A 232 9.32 -5.11 2.80
C LEU A 232 9.05 -4.95 1.30
N PHE A 233 9.59 -3.89 0.69
CA PHE A 233 9.49 -3.62 -0.74
C PHE A 233 10.66 -4.24 -1.52
N GLY A 234 10.45 -4.49 -2.81
CA GLY A 234 11.46 -5.05 -3.71
C GLY A 234 12.65 -4.11 -3.92
N ASP A 235 13.82 -4.68 -4.23
CA ASP A 235 15.07 -3.93 -4.45
C ASP A 235 15.34 -3.60 -5.93
N THR A 236 14.48 -4.10 -6.83
CA THR A 236 14.60 -3.92 -8.27
C THR A 236 13.90 -2.65 -8.72
N LEU A 237 14.65 -1.74 -9.36
CA LEU A 237 14.12 -0.48 -9.86
C LEU A 237 12.99 -0.71 -10.88
N GLY A 238 11.83 -0.11 -10.64
CA GLY A 238 10.62 -0.28 -11.45
C GLY A 238 9.72 -1.44 -11.02
N GLN A 239 10.14 -2.23 -10.04
CA GLN A 239 9.40 -3.35 -9.46
C GLN A 239 9.42 -3.30 -7.92
N GLU A 240 9.68 -2.14 -7.32
CA GLU A 240 9.70 -2.01 -5.85
C GLU A 240 8.31 -2.21 -5.21
N ASP A 241 7.25 -2.15 -6.02
CA ASP A 241 5.88 -2.49 -5.66
C ASP A 241 5.64 -3.99 -5.49
N GLU A 242 6.56 -4.85 -5.93
CA GLU A 242 6.62 -6.26 -5.53
C GLU A 242 7.09 -6.33 -4.07
N ALA A 243 6.17 -6.64 -3.18
CA ALA A 243 6.39 -6.55 -1.74
C ALA A 243 6.13 -7.88 -1.04
N TRP A 244 6.87 -8.09 0.05
CA TRP A 244 6.50 -9.05 1.07
C TRP A 244 5.89 -8.31 2.25
N CYS A 245 4.78 -8.82 2.78
CA CYS A 245 4.18 -8.28 3.98
C CYS A 245 3.74 -9.38 4.95
N GLN A 246 3.70 -9.01 6.22
CA GLN A 246 3.11 -9.81 7.28
C GLN A 246 2.18 -8.93 8.10
N GLY A 247 1.05 -9.47 8.54
CA GLY A 247 0.09 -8.67 9.29
C GLY A 247 -1.09 -9.46 9.80
N GLN A 248 -1.97 -8.76 10.51
CA GLN A 248 -3.20 -9.35 11.05
C GLN A 248 -4.38 -9.08 10.12
N VAL A 249 -5.19 -10.11 9.85
CA VAL A 249 -6.45 -9.97 9.11
C VAL A 249 -7.48 -9.26 9.98
N LEU A 250 -7.95 -8.11 9.52
CA LEU A 250 -9.01 -7.31 10.13
C LEU A 250 -10.39 -7.57 9.51
N GLY A 251 -10.41 -7.91 8.22
CA GLY A 251 -11.63 -8.12 7.44
C GLY A 251 -11.44 -9.22 6.40
N LYS A 252 -12.54 -9.91 6.08
CA LYS A 252 -12.58 -10.95 5.04
C LYS A 252 -13.91 -10.83 4.28
N GLN A 253 -13.84 -10.77 2.96
CA GLN A 253 -15.00 -10.66 2.08
C GLN A 253 -14.79 -11.54 0.84
N GLU A 254 -15.87 -11.95 0.20
CA GLU A 254 -15.81 -12.67 -1.07
C GLU A 254 -16.36 -11.79 -2.19
N THR A 255 -15.75 -11.91 -3.36
CA THR A 255 -16.20 -11.27 -4.60
C THR A 255 -15.92 -12.19 -5.80
N VAL A 256 -16.29 -11.73 -6.98
CA VAL A 256 -16.02 -12.42 -8.24
C VAL A 256 -15.28 -11.48 -9.18
N PHE A 257 -14.28 -12.01 -9.88
CA PHE A 257 -13.60 -11.34 -10.97
C PHE A 257 -13.60 -12.25 -12.20
N ASN A 258 -14.32 -11.88 -13.25
CA ASN A 258 -14.42 -12.66 -14.49
C ASN A 258 -14.64 -14.17 -14.24
N ASP A 259 -15.72 -14.48 -13.50
CA ASP A 259 -16.12 -15.84 -13.11
C ASP A 259 -15.17 -16.58 -12.14
N LYS A 260 -14.10 -15.93 -11.68
CA LYS A 260 -13.20 -16.45 -10.64
C LYS A 260 -13.62 -15.95 -9.27
N SER A 261 -13.69 -16.85 -8.30
CA SER A 261 -13.96 -16.49 -6.90
C SER A 261 -12.70 -15.90 -6.27
N ILE A 262 -12.83 -14.70 -5.71
CA ILE A 262 -11.75 -13.96 -5.07
C ILE A 262 -12.13 -13.73 -3.60
N ILE A 263 -11.17 -13.92 -2.70
CA ILE A 263 -11.27 -13.48 -1.31
C ILE A 263 -10.50 -12.17 -1.16
N LEU A 264 -11.15 -11.18 -0.56
CA LEU A 264 -10.55 -9.92 -0.16
C LEU A 264 -10.23 -9.97 1.33
N PHE A 265 -8.95 -9.78 1.67
CA PHE A 265 -8.48 -9.67 3.04
C PHE A 265 -8.08 -8.24 3.35
N ASP A 266 -8.63 -7.65 4.39
CA ASP A 266 -8.17 -6.37 4.91
C ASP A 266 -7.08 -6.67 5.95
N VAL A 267 -5.81 -6.39 5.63
CA VAL A 267 -4.66 -6.79 6.45
C VAL A 267 -3.91 -5.55 6.92
N VAL A 268 -3.68 -5.46 8.22
CA VAL A 268 -2.82 -4.41 8.78
C VAL A 268 -1.39 -4.89 8.87
N VAL A 269 -0.50 -4.20 8.16
CA VAL A 269 0.90 -4.61 7.94
C VAL A 269 1.91 -3.70 8.64
N LEU A 270 1.51 -2.53 9.13
CA LEU A 270 2.30 -1.72 10.08
C LEU A 270 1.37 -1.16 11.16
N ARG A 271 1.82 -1.19 12.42
CA ARG A 271 1.14 -0.58 13.56
C ARG A 271 2.19 0.11 14.43
N GLU A 272 2.16 1.43 14.44
CA GLU A 272 2.93 2.24 15.38
C GLU A 272 1.96 2.88 16.38
N GLN A 273 2.40 3.08 17.63
CA GLN A 273 1.52 3.51 18.73
C GLN A 273 0.87 4.89 18.48
N ASP A 274 1.57 5.76 17.74
CA ASP A 274 1.15 7.14 17.45
C ASP A 274 1.01 7.42 15.93
N ALA A 275 0.82 6.38 15.11
CA ALA A 275 0.60 6.53 13.67
C ALA A 275 -0.67 5.81 13.20
N ASP A 276 -1.21 6.30 12.08
CA ASP A 276 -2.31 5.62 11.39
C ASP A 276 -1.86 4.22 10.95
N PRO A 277 -2.64 3.16 11.25
CA PRO A 277 -2.26 1.80 10.88
C PRO A 277 -2.23 1.65 9.36
N PHE A 278 -1.17 1.02 8.85
CA PHE A 278 -1.09 0.73 7.43
C PHE A 278 -1.92 -0.52 7.10
N VAL A 279 -3.12 -0.30 6.56
CA VAL A 279 -4.04 -1.36 6.14
C VAL A 279 -4.07 -1.46 4.62
N ILE A 280 -3.89 -2.68 4.11
CA ILE A 280 -3.95 -3.02 2.69
C ILE A 280 -5.11 -3.99 2.47
N ARG A 281 -5.92 -3.75 1.45
CA ARG A 281 -6.86 -4.77 0.96
C ARG A 281 -6.19 -5.67 -0.06
N ILE A 282 -6.03 -6.95 0.27
CA ILE A 282 -5.34 -7.94 -0.54
C ILE A 282 -6.38 -8.86 -1.20
N GLY A 283 -6.41 -8.89 -2.53
CA GLY A 283 -7.17 -9.87 -3.30
C GLY A 283 -6.37 -11.15 -3.54
N ALA A 284 -6.99 -12.30 -3.32
CA ALA A 284 -6.41 -13.61 -3.59
C ALA A 284 -7.45 -14.56 -4.20
N LEU A 285 -7.01 -15.49 -5.05
CA LEU A 285 -7.88 -16.57 -5.53
C LEU A 285 -8.44 -17.37 -4.35
N ASN A 286 -9.71 -17.75 -4.44
CA ASN A 286 -10.36 -18.61 -3.45
C ASN A 286 -9.90 -20.07 -3.65
N THR A 287 -8.86 -20.46 -2.91
CA THR A 287 -8.35 -21.84 -2.82
C THR A 287 -8.66 -22.41 -1.43
N PRO A 288 -8.55 -23.73 -1.20
CA PRO A 288 -8.73 -24.30 0.13
C PRO A 288 -7.83 -23.63 1.21
N GLU A 289 -6.60 -23.28 0.84
CA GLU A 289 -5.63 -22.62 1.73
C GLU A 289 -6.09 -21.21 2.09
N THR A 290 -6.41 -20.37 1.09
CA THR A 290 -6.84 -18.99 1.34
C THR A 290 -8.22 -18.96 2.03
N ALA A 291 -9.12 -19.87 1.68
CA ALA A 291 -10.42 -20.02 2.32
C ALA A 291 -10.32 -20.32 3.83
N SER A 292 -9.26 -21.00 4.26
CA SER A 292 -9.06 -21.38 5.67
C SER A 292 -8.71 -20.20 6.59
N ILE A 293 -8.15 -19.11 6.03
CA ILE A 293 -7.73 -17.91 6.76
C ILE A 293 -8.95 -17.20 7.35
N LYS A 294 -8.88 -16.76 8.60
CA LYS A 294 -9.96 -16.09 9.33
C LYS A 294 -9.54 -14.70 9.76
N VAL A 295 -10.55 -13.89 10.09
CA VAL A 295 -10.32 -12.62 10.79
C VAL A 295 -9.60 -12.91 12.11
N HIS A 296 -8.65 -12.04 12.44
CA HIS A 296 -7.69 -12.12 13.55
C HIS A 296 -6.50 -13.06 13.35
N ASP A 297 -6.48 -13.90 12.30
CA ASP A 297 -5.29 -14.66 11.96
C ASP A 297 -4.17 -13.72 11.51
N TYR A 298 -2.94 -14.13 11.77
CA TYR A 298 -1.76 -13.50 11.18
C TYR A 298 -1.38 -14.22 9.90
N VAL A 299 -1.08 -13.43 8.88
CA VAL A 299 -0.77 -13.90 7.53
C VAL A 299 0.52 -13.27 7.04
N GLN A 300 1.22 -14.01 6.19
CA GLN A 300 2.30 -13.51 5.36
C GLN A 300 1.90 -13.63 3.90
N ALA A 301 2.30 -12.66 3.09
CA ALA A 301 1.96 -12.60 1.69
C ALA A 301 3.09 -12.01 0.83
N ASN A 302 3.25 -12.57 -0.36
CA ASN A 302 3.95 -11.91 -1.46
C ASN A 302 2.89 -11.23 -2.31
N VAL A 303 2.99 -9.92 -2.47
CA VAL A 303 1.94 -9.09 -3.07
C VAL A 303 2.51 -8.14 -4.10
N TRP A 304 1.71 -7.90 -5.13
CA TRP A 304 1.88 -6.74 -6.00
C TRP A 304 1.08 -5.57 -5.41
N LEU A 305 1.77 -4.62 -4.76
CA LEU A 305 1.15 -3.52 -4.03
C LEU A 305 0.71 -2.40 -4.98
N GLN A 306 -0.52 -1.95 -4.81
CA GLN A 306 -1.17 -0.95 -5.65
C GLN A 306 -1.64 0.26 -4.82
N ALA A 307 -1.68 1.40 -5.48
CA ALA A 307 -2.10 2.68 -4.95
C ALA A 307 -3.12 3.34 -5.89
N ALA A 308 -4.14 3.95 -5.30
CA ALA A 308 -5.11 4.76 -6.01
C ALA A 308 -5.35 6.09 -5.28
N ILE A 309 -5.37 7.19 -6.06
CA ILE A 309 -5.52 8.55 -5.54
C ILE A 309 -6.74 9.20 -6.20
N TYR A 310 -7.82 9.33 -5.42
CA TYR A 310 -9.10 9.88 -5.87
C TYR A 310 -9.31 11.28 -5.33
N LYS A 311 -9.91 12.19 -6.12
CA LYS A 311 -10.24 13.55 -5.67
C LYS A 311 -11.15 13.58 -4.44
N GLU A 312 -12.13 12.68 -4.38
CA GLU A 312 -13.14 12.61 -3.32
C GLU A 312 -12.55 12.31 -1.94
N ASN A 313 -11.48 11.50 -1.89
CA ASN A 313 -10.83 11.13 -0.63
C ASN A 313 -9.92 12.24 -0.08
N GLN A 314 -9.59 13.25 -0.90
CA GLN A 314 -8.70 14.34 -0.47
C GLN A 314 -9.41 15.35 0.46
N GLN A 315 -10.74 15.42 0.43
CA GLN A 315 -11.51 16.37 1.24
C GLN A 315 -11.83 15.82 2.63
N SER A 316 -12.01 14.51 2.75
CA SER A 316 -12.25 13.81 4.02
C SER A 316 -11.07 13.95 4.99
N ALA A 317 -9.84 13.91 4.49
CA ALA A 317 -8.61 14.11 5.27
C ALA A 317 -8.47 15.54 5.85
N ALA A 318 -8.99 16.56 5.15
CA ALA A 318 -8.96 17.95 5.61
C ALA A 318 -9.97 18.25 6.73
N GLN A 319 -10.98 17.41 6.93
CA GLN A 319 -11.96 17.55 8.01
C GLN A 319 -11.54 16.79 9.28
N GLN A 320 -10.86 15.65 9.16
CA GLN A 320 -10.34 14.92 10.33
C GLN A 320 -9.22 15.67 11.06
N SER A 321 -8.30 16.34 10.32
CA SER A 321 -7.22 17.15 10.93
C SER A 321 -7.69 18.42 11.67
N LYS A 322 -8.97 18.81 11.56
CA LYS A 322 -9.56 19.92 12.33
C LYS A 322 -10.32 19.46 13.57
N ALA A 323 -10.50 18.16 13.74
CA ALA A 323 -11.22 17.57 14.86
C ALA A 323 -10.29 16.91 15.89
N SER A 324 -8.97 16.98 15.68
CA SER A 324 -7.91 16.52 16.59
C SER A 324 -7.41 17.63 17.50
#